data_AF-A0A535C9L8-F1
#
_entry.id   AF-A0A535C9L8-F1
#
_cell.length_a   1.000
_cell.length_b   1.000
_cell.length_c   1.000
_cell.angle_alpha   90.00
_cell.angle_beta   90.00
_cell.angle_gamma   90.00
#
_symmetry.space_group_name_H-M   'P 1'
#
loop_
_entity.id
_entity.type
_entity.pdbx_description
1 polymer ?
#
loop_
_entity_poly.entity_id
_entity_poly.type
_entity_poly.pdbx_seq_one_letter_code
_entity_poly.pdbx_strand_id
1 'polypeptide(L)' 'MRAVVYDRYGPPEVLHFADLPQPVPKDNEVLIKVH' A
#
# COMPACT_ATOMS: atom_id res chain seq x y z
N MET A 1 -2.56 -6.24 4.56
CA MET A 1 -2.26 -4.91 5.13
C MET A 1 -3.25 -3.90 4.56
N ARG A 2 -3.63 -2.90 5.34
CA ARG A 2 -4.48 -1.80 4.84
C ARG A 2 -3.59 -0.71 4.27
N ALA A 3 -3.83 -0.30 3.04
CA ALA A 3 -3.05 0.73 2.35
C ALA A 3 -3.98 1.73 1.64
N VAL A 4 -3.46 2.93 1.35
CA VAL A 4 -4.11 3.90 0.45
C VAL A 4 -3.63 3.61 -0.98
N VAL A 5 -4.56 3.48 -1.92
CA VAL A 5 -4.28 3.15 -3.32
C VAL A 5 -4.70 4.31 -4.23
N TYR A 6 -3.87 4.57 -5.25
CA TYR A 6 -4.15 5.44 -6.39
C TYR A 6 -4.01 4.61 -7.66
N ASP A 7 -5.12 4.17 -8.24
CA ASP A 7 -5.16 3.26 -9.39
C ASP A 7 -5.61 3.92 -10.70
N ARG A 8 -6.13 5.15 -10.60
CA ARG A 8 -6.60 5.95 -11.74
C ARG A 8 -6.26 7.42 -11.53
N TYR A 9 -6.05 8.12 -12.65
CA TYR A 9 -5.81 9.55 -12.63
C TYR A 9 -7.06 10.33 -12.24
N GLY A 10 -6.92 11.34 -11.37
CA GLY A 10 -8.04 12.20 -11.00
C GLY A 10 -7.82 13.05 -9.74
N PRO A 11 -8.87 13.75 -9.31
CA PRO A 11 -8.87 14.54 -8.09
C PRO A 11 -8.75 13.64 -6.83
N PRO A 12 -8.52 14.20 -5.62
CA PRO A 12 -8.13 13.43 -4.43
C PRO A 12 -9.09 12.28 -4.05
N GLU A 13 -10.36 12.32 -4.47
CA GLU A 13 -11.37 11.31 -4.21
C GLU A 13 -11.07 9.96 -4.88
N VAL A 14 -10.12 9.91 -5.82
CA VAL A 14 -9.64 8.63 -6.38
C VAL A 14 -8.78 7.83 -5.40
N LEU A 15 -8.27 8.47 -4.34
CA LEU A 15 -7.58 7.79 -3.25
C LEU A 15 -8.58 7.03 -2.39
N HIS A 16 -8.31 5.76 -2.16
CA HIS A 16 -9.17 4.92 -1.33
C HIS A 16 -8.36 3.90 -0.53
N PHE A 17 -8.94 3.42 0.57
CA PHE A 17 -8.34 2.32 1.33
C PHE A 17 -8.65 0.99 0.66
N ALA A 18 -7.64 0.13 0.58
CA ALA A 18 -7.78 -1.25 0.13
C ALA A 18 -7.01 -2.20 1.05
N ASP A 19 -7.52 -3.43 1.15
CA ASP A 19 -6.81 -4.54 1.77
C ASP A 19 -5.93 -5.23 0.72
N LEU A 20 -4.62 -5.21 0.96
CA LEU A 20 -3.62 -5.80 0.09
C LEU A 20 -2.94 -6.98 0.79
N PRO A 21 -2.38 -7.95 0.06
CA PRO A 21 -1.49 -8.95 0.63
C PRO A 21 -0.33 -8.30 1.39
N GLN A 22 0.16 -8.96 2.44
CA GLN A 22 1.35 -8.50 3.13
C GLN A 22 2.58 -8.69 2.22
N PRO A 23 3.44 -7.67 2.02
CA PRO A 23 4.62 -7.81 1.20
C PRO A 23 5.63 -8.75 1.88
N VAL A 24 6.33 -9.55 1.07
CA VAL A 24 7.41 -10.44 1.49
C VAL A 24 8.73 -9.81 1.05
N PRO A 25 9.61 -9.40 1.98
CA PRO A 25 10.89 -8.79 1.63
C PRO A 25 11.83 -9.80 0.96
N LYS A 26 12.64 -9.31 0.01
CA LYS A 26 13.78 -10.06 -0.57
C LYS A 26 15.01 -9.96 0.34
N ASP A 27 16.09 -10.64 -0.05
CA ASP A 27 17.33 -10.77 0.76
C ASP A 27 17.93 -9.44 1.25
N ASN A 28 17.76 -8.34 0.51
CA ASN A 28 18.29 -7.01 0.86
C ASN A 28 17.21 -5.98 1.24
N GLU A 29 16.01 -6.45 1.61
CA GLU A 29 14.87 -5.60 1.97
C GLU A 29 14.44 -5.84 3.43
N VAL A 30 13.81 -4.85 4.04
CA VAL A 30 13.27 -4.96 5.41
C VAL A 30 11.77 -4.65 5.38
N LEU A 31 10.97 -5.50 6.01
CA LEU A 31 9.55 -5.25 6.22
C LEU A 31 9.33 -4.42 7.49
N ILE A 32 8.77 -3.22 7.34
CA ILE A 32 8.50 -2.31 8.47
C ILE A 32 7.00 -2.32 8.79
N LYS A 33 6.66 -2.40 10.08
CA LYS A 33 5.30 -2.17 10.58
C LYS A 33 5.10 -0.67 10.87
N VAL A 34 4.08 -0.08 10.27
CA VAL A 34 3.67 1.31 10.53
C VAL A 34 2.65 1.32 11.68
N HIS A 35 2.78 2.30 12.60
CA HIS A 35 1.92 2.50 13.77
C HIS A 35 0.91 3.62 13.56
#